data_AF-A0A1S3TIE9-F1
#
_entry.id   AF-A0A1S3TIE9-F1
#
_cell.length_a   1.000
_cell.length_b   1.000
_cell.length_c   1.000
_cell.angle_alpha   90.00
_cell.angle_beta   90.00
_cell.angle_gamma   90.00
#
_symmetry.space_group_name_H-M   'P 1'
#
loop_
_entity.id
_entity.type
_entity.pdbx_description
1 polymer ?
#
loop_
_entity_poly.entity_id
_entity_poly.type
_entity_poly.pdbx_seq_one_letter_code
_entity_poly.pdbx_strand_id
1 'polypeptide(L)'
;MAGIGFEDLLPVMANKLGGEGLMKELCNGFELLVDKEKGVITLESLREKAALLGLQDLKEDELVSMMTEGDLDGDGALTQMEFCVLMFRLSPELMEESWFWLEDALQHEQLNQHHNNTDSNSSI
;
A
#
# COMPACT_ATOMS: atom_id res chain seq x y z
N MET A 1 -24.87 -0.80 11.27
CA MET A 1 -24.64 -1.68 10.13
C MET A 1 -23.13 -1.81 10.04
N ALA A 2 -22.59 -2.97 10.37
CA ALA A 2 -21.16 -3.20 10.21
C ALA A 2 -20.92 -3.20 8.69
N GLY A 3 -20.27 -2.15 8.18
CA GLY A 3 -19.73 -2.18 6.84
C GLY A 3 -18.87 -3.43 6.73
N ILE A 4 -18.87 -4.05 5.56
CA ILE A 4 -17.91 -5.10 5.23
C ILE A 4 -16.55 -4.43 5.36
N GLY A 5 -15.95 -4.55 6.54
CA GLY A 5 -14.61 -4.04 6.79
C GLY A 5 -13.74 -4.84 5.86
N PHE A 6 -13.14 -4.18 4.87
CA PHE A 6 -12.00 -4.74 4.18
C PHE A 6 -11.03 -5.18 5.28
N GLU A 7 -10.89 -6.50 5.46
CA GLU A 7 -9.95 -7.02 6.43
C GLU A 7 -8.58 -6.70 5.88
N ASP A 8 -7.83 -5.86 6.59
CA ASP A 8 -6.53 -5.44 6.14
C ASP A 8 -5.56 -6.61 6.25
N LEU A 9 -5.44 -7.36 5.15
CA LEU A 9 -4.56 -8.52 5.03
C LEU A 9 -3.20 -8.15 4.45
N LEU A 10 -2.99 -6.88 4.08
CA LEU A 10 -1.73 -6.43 3.49
C LEU A 10 -0.55 -6.58 4.47
N PRO A 11 -0.66 -6.28 5.78
CA PRO A 11 0.39 -6.57 6.76
C PRO A 11 0.75 -8.05 6.84
N VAL A 12 -0.26 -8.92 6.78
CA VAL A 12 -0.05 -10.38 6.81
C VAL A 12 0.67 -10.86 5.55
N MET A 13 0.30 -10.32 4.38
CA MET A 13 0.97 -10.61 3.11
C MET A 13 2.42 -10.09 3.13
N ALA A 14 2.65 -8.88 3.62
CA ALA A 14 3.99 -8.31 3.75
C ALA A 14 4.91 -9.15 4.64
N ASN A 15 4.41 -9.59 5.80
CA ASN A 15 5.18 -10.42 6.73
C ASN A 15 5.48 -11.82 6.16
N LYS A 16 4.55 -12.40 5.39
CA LYS A 16 4.72 -13.75 4.82
C LYS A 16 5.54 -13.77 3.53
N LEU A 17 5.38 -12.78 2.67
CA LEU A 17 5.93 -12.75 1.32
C LEU A 17 7.11 -11.79 1.17
N GLY A 18 7.36 -10.92 2.16
CA GLY A 18 8.28 -9.80 2.05
C GLY A 18 7.73 -8.67 1.17
N GLY A 19 8.44 -7.54 1.13
CA GLY A 19 8.03 -6.37 0.34
C GLY A 19 7.92 -6.65 -1.16
N GLU A 20 8.88 -7.38 -1.74
CA GLU A 20 8.85 -7.76 -3.16
C GLU A 20 7.67 -8.69 -3.49
N GLY A 21 7.37 -9.64 -2.59
CA GLY A 21 6.26 -10.56 -2.76
C GLY A 21 4.91 -9.86 -2.63
N LEU A 22 4.77 -8.93 -1.68
CA LEU A 22 3.59 -8.07 -1.59
C LEU A 22 3.39 -7.27 -2.88
N MET A 23 4.45 -6.67 -3.42
CA MET A 23 4.32 -5.86 -4.65
C MET A 23 3.84 -6.71 -5.81
N LYS A 24 4.36 -7.94 -5.92
CA LYS A 24 3.92 -8.88 -6.94
C LYS A 24 2.42 -9.23 -6.81
N GLU A 25 1.93 -9.45 -5.60
CA GLU A 25 0.50 -9.74 -5.39
C GLU A 25 -0.38 -8.52 -5.70
N LEU A 26 0.05 -7.30 -5.38
CA LEU A 26 -0.65 -6.08 -5.79
C LEU A 26 -0.69 -5.94 -7.31
N CYS A 27 0.42 -6.25 -8.01
CA CYS A 27 0.45 -6.28 -9.47
C CYS A 27 -0.53 -7.33 -10.04
N ASN A 28 -0.58 -8.53 -9.47
CA ASN A 28 -1.52 -9.56 -9.88
C ASN A 28 -2.98 -9.10 -9.66
N GLY A 29 -3.26 -8.47 -8.51
CA GLY A 29 -4.56 -7.88 -8.21
C GLY A 29 -4.96 -6.79 -9.21
N PHE A 30 -4.02 -5.92 -9.58
CA PHE A 30 -4.23 -4.91 -10.63
C PHE A 30 -4.59 -5.56 -11.97
N GLU A 31 -3.84 -6.57 -12.42
CA GLU A 31 -4.11 -7.29 -13.68
C GLU A 31 -5.49 -7.98 -13.69
N LEU A 32 -5.96 -8.44 -12.53
CA LEU A 32 -7.30 -8.99 -12.38
C LEU A 32 -8.38 -7.91 -12.59
N LEU A 33 -8.13 -6.67 -12.17
CA LEU A 33 -9.08 -5.55 -12.20
C LEU A 33 -9.02 -4.69 -13.49
N VAL A 34 -7.92 -4.77 -14.24
CA VAL A 34 -7.65 -3.92 -15.40
C VAL A 34 -8.61 -4.15 -16.57
N ASP A 35 -8.99 -3.07 -17.25
CA ASP A 35 -9.52 -3.14 -18.62
C ASP A 35 -8.38 -3.57 -19.55
N LYS A 36 -8.51 -4.74 -20.20
CA LYS A 36 -7.43 -5.30 -21.03
C LYS A 36 -7.15 -4.48 -22.28
N GLU A 37 -8.11 -3.70 -22.77
CA GLU A 37 -7.93 -2.87 -23.95
C GLU A 37 -7.25 -1.55 -23.60
N LYS A 38 -7.56 -0.98 -22.44
CA LYS A 38 -7.01 0.32 -21.99
C LYS A 38 -5.74 0.19 -21.16
N GLY A 39 -5.50 -0.96 -20.52
CA GLY A 39 -4.35 -1.17 -19.65
C GLY A 39 -4.43 -0.45 -18.30
N VAL A 40 -5.60 0.09 -17.95
CA VAL A 40 -5.89 0.77 -16.68
C VAL A 40 -7.18 0.23 -16.07
N ILE A 41 -7.38 0.41 -14.76
CA ILE A 41 -8.65 0.07 -14.13
C ILE A 41 -9.61 1.22 -14.41
N THR A 42 -10.79 0.90 -14.93
CA THR A 42 -11.87 1.87 -15.12
C THR A 42 -13.02 1.52 -14.18
N LEU A 43 -13.94 2.44 -13.93
CA LEU A 43 -15.13 2.15 -13.13
C LEU A 43 -15.90 0.93 -13.67
N GLU A 44 -16.02 0.83 -14.99
CA GLU A 44 -16.69 -0.30 -15.66
C GLU A 44 -15.96 -1.62 -15.43
N SER A 45 -14.63 -1.65 -15.63
CA SER A 45 -13.84 -2.86 -15.42
C SER A 45 -13.84 -3.26 -13.96
N LEU A 46 -13.68 -2.30 -13.04
CA LEU A 46 -13.73 -2.55 -11.60
C LEU A 46 -15.08 -3.18 -11.22
N ARG A 47 -16.19 -2.63 -11.68
CA ARG A 47 -17.53 -3.16 -11.38
C ARG A 47 -17.72 -4.59 -11.87
N GLU A 48 -17.37 -4.86 -13.12
CA GLU A 48 -17.51 -6.20 -13.71
C GLU A 48 -16.65 -7.21 -12.96
N LYS A 49 -15.38 -6.87 -12.69
CA LYS A 49 -14.42 -7.78 -12.08
C LYS A 49 -14.65 -7.95 -10.58
N ALA A 50 -15.10 -6.91 -9.87
CA ALA A 50 -15.54 -7.02 -8.49
C ALA A 50 -16.71 -8.00 -8.36
N ALA A 51 -17.70 -7.92 -9.27
CA ALA A 51 -18.80 -8.88 -9.29
C ALA A 51 -18.31 -10.33 -9.55
N LEU A 52 -17.36 -10.52 -10.46
CA LEU A 52 -16.76 -11.84 -10.74
C LEU A 52 -15.98 -12.41 -9.54
N LEU A 53 -15.40 -11.56 -8.70
CA LEU A 53 -14.69 -11.94 -7.48
C LEU A 53 -15.65 -12.17 -6.29
N GLY A 54 -16.96 -12.12 -6.51
CA GLY A 54 -17.98 -12.31 -5.48
C GLY A 54 -18.22 -11.08 -4.60
N LEU A 55 -17.69 -9.91 -4.99
CA LEU A 55 -17.91 -8.62 -4.32
C LEU A 55 -19.13 -7.88 -4.91
N GLN A 56 -20.14 -8.63 -5.32
CA GLN A 56 -21.38 -8.14 -5.93
C GLN A 56 -22.24 -7.27 -4.99
N ASP A 57 -21.94 -7.28 -3.69
CA ASP A 57 -22.62 -6.44 -2.69
C ASP A 57 -22.07 -5.00 -2.64
N LEU A 58 -20.93 -4.74 -3.30
CA LEU A 58 -20.40 -3.39 -3.44
C LEU A 58 -21.33 -2.55 -4.31
N LYS A 59 -21.74 -1.41 -3.77
CA LYS A 59 -22.62 -0.50 -4.48
C LYS A 59 -21.83 0.39 -5.43
N GLU A 60 -22.52 0.92 -6.44
CA GLU A 60 -21.92 1.84 -7.41
C GLU A 60 -21.27 3.06 -6.72
N ASP A 61 -21.87 3.60 -5.65
CA ASP A 61 -21.29 4.71 -4.88
C ASP A 61 -19.98 4.33 -4.17
N GLU A 62 -19.85 3.10 -3.71
CA GLU A 62 -18.61 2.59 -3.10
C GLU A 62 -17.52 2.42 -4.17
N LEU A 63 -17.86 1.89 -5.34
CA LEU A 63 -16.92 1.76 -6.48
C LEU A 63 -16.44 3.11 -6.99
N VAL A 64 -17.35 4.09 -7.11
CA VAL A 64 -17.02 5.47 -7.47
C VAL A 64 -16.12 6.10 -6.42
N SER A 65 -16.39 5.85 -5.13
CA SER A 65 -15.52 6.33 -4.05
C SER A 65 -14.13 5.72 -4.14
N MET A 66 -14.00 4.43 -4.46
CA MET A 66 -12.69 3.77 -4.65
C MET A 66 -11.91 4.36 -5.82
N MET A 67 -12.57 4.62 -6.94
CA MET A 67 -11.97 5.31 -8.09
C MET A 67 -11.51 6.71 -7.70
N THR A 68 -12.39 7.50 -7.10
CA THR A 68 -12.11 8.91 -6.74
C THR A 68 -10.98 9.04 -5.72
N GLU A 69 -10.85 8.08 -4.79
CA GLU A 69 -9.80 8.11 -3.77
C GLU A 69 -8.42 7.70 -4.34
N GLY A 70 -8.41 6.82 -5.35
CA GLY A 70 -7.21 6.30 -5.98
C GLY A 70 -6.69 7.14 -7.14
N ASP A 71 -7.57 7.81 -7.86
CA ASP A 71 -7.25 8.61 -9.05
C ASP A 71 -6.56 9.91 -8.63
N LEU A 72 -5.24 9.97 -8.83
CA LEU A 72 -4.41 11.08 -8.35
C LEU A 72 -4.27 12.19 -9.39
N ASP A 73 -4.40 11.86 -10.67
CA ASP A 73 -4.29 12.82 -11.78
C ASP A 73 -5.65 13.30 -12.32
N GLY A 74 -6.74 12.63 -11.93
CA GLY A 74 -8.11 12.99 -12.26
C GLY A 74 -8.55 12.56 -13.66
N ASP A 75 -7.89 11.56 -14.27
CA ASP A 75 -8.23 11.08 -15.62
C ASP A 75 -9.44 10.11 -15.66
N GLY A 76 -9.94 9.70 -14.48
CA GLY A 76 -11.08 8.80 -14.32
C GLY A 76 -10.73 7.32 -14.44
N ALA A 77 -9.44 6.97 -14.38
CA ALA A 77 -8.93 5.62 -14.35
C ALA A 77 -7.87 5.45 -13.25
N LEU A 78 -7.53 4.21 -12.92
CA LEU A 78 -6.38 3.93 -12.06
C LEU A 78 -5.29 3.23 -12.86
N THR A 79 -4.11 3.83 -12.86
CA THR A 79 -2.87 3.18 -13.22
C THR A 79 -2.44 2.18 -12.15
N GLN A 80 -1.48 1.31 -12.48
CA GLN A 80 -0.92 0.35 -11.52
C GLN A 80 -0.30 1.05 -10.30
N MET A 81 0.35 2.19 -10.51
CA MET A 81 0.95 2.97 -9.44
C MET A 81 -0.11 3.50 -8.48
N GLU A 82 -1.17 4.12 -9.02
CA GLU A 82 -2.28 4.67 -8.23
C GLU A 82 -3.02 3.59 -7.46
N PHE A 83 -3.27 2.44 -8.09
CA PHE A 83 -3.84 1.29 -7.42
C PHE A 83 -2.98 0.81 -6.24
N CYS A 84 -1.67 0.66 -6.44
CA CYS A 84 -0.76 0.26 -5.36
C CYS A 84 -0.78 1.29 -4.23
N VAL A 85 -0.68 2.59 -4.55
CA VAL A 85 -0.72 3.68 -3.56
C VAL A 85 -2.04 3.66 -2.77
N LEU A 86 -3.17 3.47 -3.45
CA LEU A 86 -4.47 3.35 -2.81
C LEU A 86 -4.49 2.18 -1.82
N MET A 87 -4.01 1.00 -2.23
CA MET A 87 -3.96 -0.18 -1.36
C MET A 87 -3.09 0.04 -0.11
N PHE A 88 -1.94 0.71 -0.26
CA PHE A 88 -1.12 1.11 0.89
C PHE A 88 -1.81 2.12 1.80
N ARG A 89 -2.53 3.11 1.25
CA ARG A 89 -3.27 4.11 2.04
C ARG A 89 -4.43 3.50 2.82
N LEU A 90 -5.01 2.42 2.31
CA LEU A 90 -6.06 1.67 2.98
C LEU A 90 -5.53 0.70 4.05
N SER A 91 -4.20 0.52 4.15
CA SER A 91 -3.52 -0.27 5.18
C SER A 91 -2.70 0.62 6.13
N PRO A 92 -3.33 1.19 7.17
CA PRO A 92 -2.63 2.05 8.13
C PRO A 92 -1.53 1.28 8.89
N GLU A 93 -1.71 -0.01 9.16
CA GLU A 93 -0.72 -0.85 9.84
C GLU A 93 0.60 -0.95 9.04
N LEU A 94 0.52 -1.05 7.69
CA LEU A 94 1.72 -1.05 6.86
C LEU A 94 2.47 0.29 6.88
N MET A 95 1.75 1.41 6.99
CA MET A 95 2.39 2.73 7.10
C MET A 95 3.07 2.93 8.46
N GLU A 96 2.44 2.49 9.55
CA GLU A 96 2.96 2.67 10.90
C GLU A 96 4.27 1.88 11.14
N GLU A 97 4.35 0.64 10.67
CA GLU A 97 5.58 -0.18 10.76
C GLU A 97 6.75 0.48 10.00
N SER A 98 6.47 1.07 8.84
CA SER A 98 7.47 1.75 8.02
C SER A 98 8.06 2.99 8.71
N TRP A 99 7.24 3.73 9.47
CA TRP A 99 7.67 4.88 10.24
C TRP A 99 8.50 4.49 11.48
N PHE A 100 8.12 3.40 12.15
CA PHE A 100 8.84 2.87 13.30
C PHE A 100 10.30 2.51 12.96
N TRP A 101 10.52 1.80 11.85
CA TRP A 101 11.87 1.46 11.41
C TRP A 101 12.71 2.67 10.97
N LEU A 102 12.06 3.72 10.43
CA LEU A 102 12.75 4.97 10.10
C LEU A 102 13.23 5.69 11.37
N GLU A 103 12.40 5.72 12.41
CA GLU A 103 12.75 6.37 13.68
C GLU A 103 13.87 5.63 14.42
N ASP A 104 13.86 4.30 14.42
CA ASP A 104 14.93 3.44 14.95
C ASP A 104 16.26 3.66 14.19
N ALA A 105 16.22 3.66 12.86
CA ALA A 105 17.40 3.89 12.03
C ALA A 105 18.04 5.28 12.28
N LEU A 106 17.21 6.32 12.44
CA LEU A 106 17.67 7.67 12.76
C LEU A 106 18.24 7.78 14.18
N GLN A 107 17.71 7.04 15.15
CA GLN A 107 18.28 6.95 16.50
C GLN A 107 19.63 6.24 16.52
N HIS A 108 19.80 5.19 15.71
CA HIS A 108 21.06 4.47 15.57
C HIS A 108 22.18 5.32 14.94
N GLU A 109 21.86 6.31 14.10
CA GLU A 109 22.85 7.28 13.58
C GLU A 109 23.38 8.25 14.65
N GLN A 110 22.59 8.58 15.68
CA GLN A 110 23.01 9.50 16.74
C GLN A 110 23.94 8.85 17.78
N LEU A 111 23.86 7.53 17.98
CA LEU A 111 24.72 6.82 18.94
C LEU A 111 26.14 6.57 18.43
N ASN A 112 26.34 6.50 17.11
CA ASN A 112 27.68 6.29 16.53
C ASN A 112 28.54 7.56 16.41
N GLN A 113 27.97 8.76 16.58
CA GLN A 113 28.77 10.00 16.61
C GLN A 113 29.35 10.32 18.00
N HIS A 114 28.83 9.75 19.08
CA HIS A 114 29.26 10.09 20.45
C HIS A 114 30.44 9.29 21.00
N HIS A 115 30.87 8.20 20.33
CA HIS A 115 31.97 7.34 20.82
C HIS A 115 33.36 7.69 20.27
N ASN A 116 33.50 8.59 19.29
CA ASN A 116 34.81 8.90 18.69
C ASN A 116 35.61 10.01 19.41
N ASN A 117 35.13 10.54 20.54
CA ASN A 117 35.77 11.69 21.21
C ASN A 117 36.33 11.39 22.62
N THR A 118 36.33 10.13 23.06
CA THR A 118 36.75 9.75 24.43
C THR A 118 38.03 8.93 24.49
N ASP A 119 38.70 8.66 23.36
CA ASP A 119 39.94 7.87 23.35
C ASP A 119 41.23 8.73 23.30
N SER A 120 41.12 10.07 23.27
CA SER A 120 42.29 10.95 23.14
C SER A 120 42.84 11.55 24.45
N ASN A 121 42.28 11.21 25.63
CA ASN A 121 42.71 11.81 26.92
C ASN A 121 43.12 10.79 28.00
N SER A 122 43.80 9.70 27.62
CA SER A 122 44.48 8.85 28.60
C SER A 122 45.83 8.37 28.09
N SER A 123 46.81 9.27 28.04
CA SER A 123 48.24 8.97 28.22
C SER A 123 49.01 10.27 28.46
N ILE A 124 48.99 10.73 29.72
CA ILE A 124 50.15 11.42 30.33
C ILE A 124 50.83 10.38 31.20
#